data_AF-A0ABD3JKA2-F1
#
_entry.id   AF-A0ABD3JKA2-F1
#
_cell.length_a   1.000
_cell.length_b   1.000
_cell.length_c   1.000
_cell.angle_alpha   90.00
_cell.angle_beta   90.00
_cell.angle_gamma   90.00
#
_symmetry.space_group_name_H-M   'P 1'
#
loop_
_entity.id
_entity.type
_entity.pdbx_description
1 polymer ?
#
loop_
_entity_poly.entity_id
_entity_poly.type
_entity_poly.pdbx_seq_one_letter_code
_entity_poly.pdbx_strand_id
1 'polypeptide(L)'
;MPVTILNRFHLLEVDIISAQDLAPVSRCMRTYAVVWVHPDGKLPTRVDARGRCDPTWNDRFVFRVNEEFLRCDTSAVVIEIYAVRRLFKDVCVGTVRVLVSNFFPRPSRSFRREQHAGRHVMALQVRRPSGRPQGILNVGVALLDSSTRSKPM
;
A
#
# COMPACT_ATOMS: atom_id res chain seq x y z
N MET A 1 -11.79 -37.98 8.70
CA MET A 1 -10.76 -36.94 8.93
C MET A 1 -11.12 -35.74 8.08
N PRO A 2 -11.39 -34.54 8.64
CA PRO A 2 -11.56 -33.36 7.80
C PRO A 2 -10.20 -32.96 7.25
N VAL A 3 -10.11 -32.85 5.93
CA VAL A 3 -8.95 -32.26 5.24
C VAL A 3 -8.86 -30.82 5.71
N THR A 4 -7.83 -30.50 6.49
CA THR A 4 -7.51 -29.11 6.81
C THR A 4 -7.01 -28.48 5.52
N ILE A 5 -7.89 -27.78 4.80
CA ILE A 5 -7.47 -26.97 3.65
C ILE A 5 -6.55 -25.89 4.22
N LEU A 6 -5.24 -26.09 4.11
CA LEU A 6 -4.26 -25.04 4.36
C LEU A 6 -4.55 -23.95 3.34
N ASN A 7 -5.26 -22.91 3.79
CA ASN A 7 -5.60 -21.78 2.94
C ASN A 7 -4.29 -21.13 2.51
N ARG A 8 -3.91 -21.32 1.24
CA ARG A 8 -2.67 -20.81 0.68
C ARG A 8 -2.69 -19.29 0.81
N PHE A 9 -1.67 -18.75 1.44
CA PHE A 9 -1.51 -17.32 1.64
C PHE A 9 -0.25 -16.86 0.95
N HIS A 10 -0.18 -15.57 0.68
CA HIS A 10 1.00 -14.88 0.19
C HIS A 10 1.29 -13.71 1.11
N LEU A 11 2.53 -13.25 1.10
CA LEU A 11 2.92 -12.07 1.85
C LEU A 11 3.09 -10.91 0.87
N LEU A 12 2.19 -9.94 0.94
CA LEU A 12 2.26 -8.71 0.16
C LEU A 12 3.03 -7.66 0.96
N GLU A 13 4.23 -7.35 0.50
CA GLU A 13 5.05 -6.29 1.02
C GLU A 13 4.66 -4.95 0.38
N VAL A 14 4.50 -3.91 1.20
CA VAL A 14 4.19 -2.55 0.77
C VAL A 14 5.12 -1.58 1.50
N ASP A 15 5.92 -0.85 0.73
CA ASP A 15 6.79 0.22 1.20
C ASP A 15 6.16 1.58 0.90
N ILE A 16 5.89 2.35 1.96
CA ILE A 16 5.45 3.73 1.86
C ILE A 16 6.70 4.62 1.91
N ILE A 17 7.15 5.08 0.74
CA ILE A 17 8.46 5.71 0.57
C ILE A 17 8.36 7.20 0.90
N SER A 18 7.66 7.95 0.05
CA SER A 18 7.58 9.40 0.12
C SER A 18 6.36 9.93 -0.62
N ALA A 19 6.00 11.19 -0.37
CA ALA A 19 5.13 11.95 -1.24
C ALA A 19 5.76 13.29 -1.61
N GLN A 20 5.28 13.89 -2.70
CA GLN A 20 5.75 15.16 -3.24
C GLN A 20 4.55 16.01 -3.65
N ASP A 21 4.70 17.33 -3.56
CA ASP A 21 3.69 18.32 -3.96
C ASP A 21 2.30 18.06 -3.34
N LEU A 22 2.26 17.59 -2.08
CA LEU A 22 1.01 17.50 -1.35
C LEU A 22 0.45 18.90 -1.12
N ALA A 23 -0.85 19.02 -1.26
CA ALA A 23 -1.49 20.27 -1.04
C ALA A 23 -1.47 20.67 0.45
N PRO A 24 -1.11 21.91 0.75
CA PRO A 24 -1.04 22.37 2.12
C PRO A 24 -2.44 22.42 2.74
N VAL A 25 -2.61 21.73 3.87
CA VAL A 25 -3.77 21.88 4.76
C VAL A 25 -3.44 22.70 6.02
N SER A 26 -2.15 23.02 6.21
CA SER A 26 -1.63 23.93 7.22
C SER A 26 -0.24 24.45 6.79
N ARG A 27 0.26 25.51 7.44
CA ARG A 27 1.60 26.08 7.15
C ARG A 27 2.76 25.16 7.56
N CYS A 28 2.55 24.33 8.57
CA CYS A 28 3.54 23.41 9.13
C CYS A 28 2.94 22.01 9.16
N MET A 29 2.88 21.38 7.99
CA MET A 29 2.41 20.01 7.87
C MET A 29 3.41 19.04 8.50
N ARG A 30 2.90 18.18 9.37
CA ARG A 30 3.56 16.96 9.84
C ARG A 30 2.64 15.83 9.45
N THR A 31 3.14 14.85 8.72
CA THR A 31 2.26 13.88 8.06
C THR A 31 2.67 12.45 8.35
N TYR A 32 1.68 11.58 8.35
CA TYR A 32 1.86 10.13 8.34
C TYR A 32 0.88 9.55 7.32
N ALA A 33 1.18 8.35 6.84
CA ALA A 33 0.26 7.58 6.03
C ALA A 33 -0.33 6.43 6.83
N VAL A 34 -1.51 5.98 6.44
CA VAL A 34 -2.17 4.78 6.93
C VAL A 34 -2.42 3.88 5.75
N VAL A 35 -1.90 2.65 5.79
CA VAL A 35 -2.00 1.68 4.70
C VAL A 35 -2.77 0.44 5.13
N TRP A 36 -3.57 -0.12 4.22
CA TRP A 36 -4.24 -1.39 4.43
C TRP A 36 -4.66 -2.08 3.13
N VAL A 37 -4.89 -3.39 3.23
CA VAL A 37 -5.57 -4.22 2.21
C VAL A 37 -6.98 -4.65 2.63
N HIS A 38 -7.23 -4.69 3.95
CA HIS A 38 -8.53 -4.92 4.56
C HIS A 38 -8.81 -3.80 5.58
N PRO A 39 -10.04 -3.23 5.64
CA PRO A 39 -10.34 -2.08 6.49
C PRO A 39 -10.04 -2.27 7.99
N ASP A 40 -10.05 -3.52 8.47
CA ASP A 40 -9.79 -3.86 9.87
C ASP A 40 -8.29 -3.93 10.21
N GLY A 41 -7.42 -3.95 9.19
CA GLY A 41 -5.97 -4.11 9.32
C GLY A 41 -5.19 -2.84 8.95
N LYS A 42 -5.61 -1.67 9.44
CA LYS A 42 -4.94 -0.39 9.18
C LYS A 42 -3.63 -0.25 9.95
N LEU A 43 -2.56 0.06 9.23
CA LEU A 43 -1.22 0.25 9.80
C LEU A 43 -0.70 1.66 9.49
N PRO A 44 -0.33 2.46 10.50
CA PRO A 44 0.24 3.79 10.29
C PRO A 44 1.76 3.74 10.07
N THR A 45 2.28 4.68 9.29
CA THR A 45 3.71 5.02 9.24
C THR A 45 4.11 5.85 10.46
N ARG A 46 5.42 6.09 10.59
CA ARG A 46 5.91 7.17 11.45
C ARG A 46 5.45 8.53 10.90
N VAL A 47 5.43 9.53 11.78
CA VAL A 47 5.17 10.92 11.38
C VAL A 47 6.46 11.53 10.85
N ASP A 48 6.42 12.02 9.61
CA ASP A 48 7.42 12.97 9.13
C ASP A 48 7.04 14.39 9.58
N ALA A 49 7.90 14.98 10.41
CA ALA A 49 7.71 16.32 10.94
C ALA A 49 8.41 17.42 10.13
N ARG A 50 9.22 17.05 9.11
CA ARG A 50 10.14 17.97 8.41
C ARG A 50 9.78 18.17 6.95
N GLY A 51 9.36 17.14 6.24
CA GLY A 51 9.12 17.21 4.79
C GLY A 51 7.96 18.12 4.37
N ARG A 52 7.08 18.53 5.30
CA ARG A 52 5.93 19.41 5.04
C ARG A 52 5.02 18.85 3.93
N CYS A 53 5.10 19.40 2.72
CA CYS A 53 4.32 18.99 1.56
C CYS A 53 5.02 17.86 0.76
N ASP A 54 6.28 17.57 1.10
CA ASP A 54 7.15 16.59 0.45
C ASP A 54 7.66 15.57 1.48
N PRO A 55 6.77 14.83 2.17
CA PRO A 55 7.16 13.98 3.26
C PRO A 55 7.92 12.73 2.81
N THR A 56 8.80 12.23 3.68
CA THR A 56 9.48 10.94 3.50
C THR A 56 9.28 10.07 4.73
N TRP A 57 8.70 8.89 4.55
CA TRP A 57 8.38 7.95 5.63
C TRP A 57 9.34 6.75 5.65
N ASN A 58 9.54 6.10 4.50
CA ASN A 58 10.36 4.89 4.36
C ASN A 58 9.95 3.76 5.33
N ASP A 59 8.65 3.62 5.57
CA ASP A 59 8.09 2.54 6.39
C ASP A 59 7.66 1.35 5.49
N ARG A 60 7.90 0.13 5.96
CA ARG A 60 7.58 -1.12 5.26
C ARG A 60 6.54 -1.93 6.03
N PHE A 61 5.56 -2.46 5.31
CA PHE A 61 4.46 -3.25 5.85
C PHE A 61 4.37 -4.60 5.13
N VAL A 62 3.92 -5.63 5.82
CA VAL A 62 3.69 -6.96 5.24
C VAL A 62 2.27 -7.40 5.57
N PHE A 63 1.49 -7.68 4.54
CA PHE A 63 0.11 -8.15 4.65
C PHE A 63 0.00 -9.60 4.21
N ARG A 64 -0.68 -10.42 5.02
CA ARG A 64 -1.07 -11.77 4.62
C ARG A 64 -2.30 -11.67 3.75
N VAL A 65 -2.21 -12.14 2.51
CA VAL A 65 -3.31 -12.13 1.52
C VAL A 65 -3.54 -13.53 0.98
N ASN A 66 -4.76 -13.86 0.55
CA ASN A 66 -5.07 -15.15 -0.06
C ASN A 66 -5.09 -15.05 -1.60
N GLU A 67 -5.19 -16.20 -2.27
CA GLU A 67 -5.32 -16.26 -3.74
C GLU A 67 -6.52 -15.47 -4.28
N GLU A 68 -7.64 -15.47 -3.55
CA GLU A 68 -8.85 -14.72 -3.94
C GLU A 68 -8.57 -13.22 -3.98
N PHE A 69 -7.89 -12.69 -2.97
CA PHE A 69 -7.48 -11.29 -2.93
C PHE A 69 -6.56 -10.93 -4.08
N LEU A 70 -5.56 -11.78 -4.40
CA LEU A 70 -4.63 -11.52 -5.51
C LEU A 70 -5.32 -11.59 -6.88
N ARG A 71 -6.37 -12.39 -7.01
CA ARG A 71 -7.10 -12.57 -8.27
C ARG A 71 -8.24 -11.59 -8.44
N CYS A 72 -8.83 -11.05 -7.38
CA CYS A 72 -10.00 -10.18 -7.50
C CYS A 72 -9.64 -8.83 -8.16
N ASP A 73 -10.42 -8.44 -9.18
CA ASP A 73 -10.18 -7.23 -9.98
C ASP A 73 -10.43 -5.92 -9.20
N THR A 74 -11.06 -6.01 -8.02
CA THR A 74 -11.31 -4.87 -7.14
C THR A 74 -10.43 -4.85 -5.90
N SER A 75 -9.58 -5.87 -5.69
CA SER A 75 -8.62 -5.85 -4.59
C SER A 75 -7.62 -4.72 -4.76
N ALA A 76 -7.36 -4.00 -3.67
CA ALA A 76 -6.51 -2.82 -3.70
C ALA A 76 -5.69 -2.68 -2.43
N VAL A 77 -4.53 -2.05 -2.58
CA VAL A 77 -3.85 -1.40 -1.46
C VAL A 77 -4.41 0.02 -1.37
N VAL A 78 -4.88 0.40 -0.18
CA VAL A 78 -5.37 1.74 0.09
C VAL A 78 -4.39 2.44 1.02
N ILE A 79 -4.06 3.69 0.68
CA ILE A 79 -3.21 4.56 1.49
C ILE A 79 -3.95 5.87 1.72
N GLU A 80 -4.13 6.26 2.97
CA GLU A 80 -4.59 7.59 3.37
C GLU A 80 -3.42 8.37 3.96
N ILE A 81 -3.28 9.65 3.59
CA ILE A 81 -2.27 10.55 4.13
C ILE A 81 -2.97 11.53 5.05
N TYR A 82 -2.46 11.66 6.27
CA TYR A 82 -3.00 12.54 7.30
C TYR A 82 -2.00 13.60 7.72
N ALA A 83 -2.50 14.79 8.05
CA ALA A 83 -1.75 15.86 8.69
C ALA A 83 -2.12 15.95 10.17
N VAL A 84 -1.11 15.87 11.03
CA VAL A 84 -1.26 15.86 12.50
C VAL A 84 -1.78 17.21 12.99
N ARG A 85 -2.84 17.18 13.82
CA ARG A 85 -3.35 18.34 14.55
C ARG A 85 -3.13 18.20 16.06
N ARG A 86 -2.95 19.33 16.76
CA ARG A 86 -2.66 19.33 18.21
C ARG A 86 -3.91 19.20 19.09
N LEU A 87 -5.02 19.78 18.64
CA LEU A 87 -6.24 19.96 19.46
C LEU A 87 -7.50 19.32 18.83
N PHE A 88 -7.36 18.71 17.65
CA PHE A 88 -8.48 18.15 16.89
C PHE A 88 -8.04 16.88 16.18
N LYS A 89 -9.02 16.15 15.62
CA LYS A 89 -8.75 15.03 14.73
C LYS A 89 -7.85 15.47 13.58
N ASP A 90 -6.92 14.58 13.22
CA ASP A 90 -6.04 14.76 12.07
C ASP A 90 -6.84 14.92 10.78
N VAL A 91 -6.28 15.70 9.85
CA VAL A 91 -6.94 16.01 8.58
C VAL A 91 -6.46 15.05 7.52
N CYS A 92 -7.41 14.41 6.82
CA CYS A 92 -7.11 13.67 5.60
C CYS A 92 -6.62 14.66 4.53
N VAL A 93 -5.35 14.55 4.19
CA VAL A 93 -4.71 15.32 3.11
C VAL A 93 -5.13 14.74 1.78
N GLY A 94 -5.12 13.41 1.65
CA GLY A 94 -5.55 12.72 0.46
C GLY A 94 -5.44 11.21 0.56
N THR A 95 -5.91 10.53 -0.49
CA THR A 95 -6.01 9.08 -0.57
C THR A 95 -5.45 8.58 -1.89
N VAL A 96 -4.83 7.42 -1.85
CA VAL A 96 -4.45 6.61 -3.01
C VAL A 96 -5.11 5.26 -2.86
N ARG A 97 -5.71 4.78 -3.96
CA ARG A 97 -6.21 3.40 -4.07
C ARG A 97 -5.63 2.81 -5.34
N VAL A 98 -4.83 1.76 -5.19
CA VAL A 98 -4.16 1.10 -6.31
C VAL A 98 -4.55 -0.36 -6.34
N LEU A 99 -5.03 -0.82 -7.51
CA LEU A 99 -5.46 -2.20 -7.68
C LEU A 99 -4.25 -3.14 -7.63
N VAL A 100 -4.42 -4.29 -7.00
CA VAL A 100 -3.37 -5.31 -6.88
C VAL A 100 -2.96 -5.84 -8.27
N SER A 101 -3.92 -5.91 -9.19
CA SER A 101 -3.70 -6.29 -10.60
C SER A 101 -2.77 -5.35 -11.36
N ASN A 102 -2.58 -4.10 -10.90
CA ASN A 102 -1.61 -3.19 -11.49
C ASN A 102 -0.16 -3.63 -11.20
N PHE A 103 0.07 -4.30 -10.07
CA PHE A 103 1.39 -4.83 -9.70
C PHE A 103 1.62 -6.23 -10.25
N PHE A 104 0.59 -7.08 -10.18
CA PHE A 104 0.68 -8.49 -10.58
C PHE A 104 -0.35 -8.78 -11.68
N PRO A 105 -0.09 -8.36 -12.93
CA PRO A 105 -1.02 -8.61 -14.02
C PRO A 105 -1.17 -10.11 -14.26
N ARG A 106 -2.42 -10.55 -14.49
CA ARG A 106 -2.70 -11.95 -14.81
C ARG A 106 -1.93 -12.36 -16.07
N PRO A 107 -1.32 -13.58 -16.10
CA PRO A 107 -0.65 -14.05 -17.30
C PRO A 107 -1.66 -14.15 -18.46
N SER A 108 -1.50 -13.32 -19.48
CA SER A 108 -2.26 -13.44 -20.73
C SER A 108 -1.68 -14.59 -21.55
N ARG A 109 -2.53 -15.32 -22.28
CA ARG A 109 -2.12 -16.47 -23.12
C ARG A 109 -1.14 -16.12 -24.24
N SER A 110 -0.88 -14.83 -24.48
CA SER A 110 -0.06 -14.32 -25.59
C SER A 110 1.24 -13.64 -25.17
N PHE A 111 1.48 -13.38 -23.89
CA PHE A 111 2.75 -12.79 -23.43
C PHE A 111 3.21 -13.46 -22.13
N ARG A 112 4.12 -14.42 -22.25
CA ARG A 112 5.02 -14.81 -21.15
C ARG A 112 6.02 -13.68 -20.92
N ARG A 113 5.55 -12.52 -20.43
CA ARG A 113 6.47 -11.62 -19.72
C ARG A 113 6.79 -12.36 -18.44
N GLU A 114 8.07 -12.62 -18.17
CA GLU A 114 8.51 -13.15 -16.89
C GLU A 114 7.73 -12.42 -15.80
N GLN A 115 6.94 -13.17 -15.03
CA GLN A 115 6.39 -12.67 -13.78
C GLN A 115 7.60 -12.46 -12.90
N HIS A 116 8.26 -11.31 -13.03
CA HIS A 116 9.32 -10.94 -12.11
C HIS A 116 8.64 -10.89 -10.75
N ALA A 117 8.92 -11.91 -9.94
CA ALA A 117 8.73 -11.94 -8.50
C ALA A 117 9.63 -10.87 -7.84
N GLY A 118 9.56 -9.66 -8.36
CA GLY A 118 10.42 -8.53 -8.11
C GLY A 118 9.61 -7.38 -7.53
N ARG A 119 10.28 -6.56 -6.75
CA ARG A 119 9.70 -5.37 -6.16
C ARG A 119 9.38 -4.34 -7.25
N HIS A 120 8.13 -3.90 -7.31
CA HIS A 120 7.65 -2.84 -8.19
C HIS A 120 7.62 -1.52 -7.43
N VAL A 121 8.24 -0.47 -7.96
CA VAL A 121 8.12 0.88 -7.42
C VAL A 121 7.26 1.71 -8.36
N MET A 122 6.29 2.42 -7.82
CA MET A 122 5.32 3.22 -8.58
C MET A 122 5.13 4.61 -7.97
N ALA A 123 4.90 5.58 -8.86
CA ALA A 123 4.48 6.93 -8.54
C ALA A 123 2.95 7.02 -8.75
N LEU A 124 2.20 7.29 -7.69
CA LEU A 124 0.74 7.24 -7.67
C LEU A 124 0.16 8.62 -7.39
N GLN A 125 -0.78 9.07 -8.22
CA GLN A 125 -1.47 10.34 -8.02
C GLN A 125 -2.29 10.32 -6.73
N VAL A 126 -2.02 11.26 -5.82
CA VAL A 126 -2.84 11.44 -4.62
C VAL A 126 -4.14 12.15 -4.99
N ARG A 127 -5.25 11.71 -4.42
CA ARG A 127 -6.57 12.34 -4.60
C ARG A 127 -6.99 13.05 -3.33
N ARG A 128 -7.40 14.31 -3.44
CA ARG A 128 -7.99 15.05 -2.31
C ARG A 128 -9.30 14.39 -1.88
N PRO A 129 -9.81 14.68 -0.67
CA PRO A 129 -11.18 14.32 -0.28
C PRO A 129 -12.25 14.82 -1.27
N SER A 130 -11.97 15.92 -1.99
CA SER A 130 -12.83 16.43 -3.06
C SER A 130 -12.73 15.68 -4.40
N GLY A 131 -11.88 14.64 -4.50
CA GLY A 131 -11.61 13.88 -5.73
C GLY A 131 -10.59 14.52 -6.69
N ARG A 132 -10.24 15.80 -6.49
CA ARG A 132 -9.24 16.49 -7.33
C ARG A 132 -7.85 15.85 -7.17
N PRO A 133 -7.09 15.66 -8.26
CA PRO A 133 -5.72 15.18 -8.18
C PRO A 133 -4.81 16.22 -7.51
N GLN A 134 -3.79 15.74 -6.81
CA GLN A 134 -2.71 16.52 -6.21
C GLN A 134 -1.50 15.61 -6.01
N GLY A 135 -0.29 16.16 -6.00
CA GLY A 135 0.92 15.46 -5.57
C GLY A 135 1.16 14.06 -6.13
N ILE A 136 2.21 13.42 -5.65
CA ILE A 136 2.59 12.07 -6.05
C ILE A 136 3.03 11.31 -4.81
N LEU A 137 2.56 10.07 -4.66
CA LEU A 137 2.98 9.13 -3.63
C LEU A 137 3.86 8.06 -4.28
N ASN A 138 5.09 7.90 -3.79
CA ASN A 138 5.99 6.83 -4.21
C ASN A 138 5.80 5.61 -3.31
N VAL A 139 5.49 4.47 -3.91
CA VAL A 139 5.20 3.21 -3.20
C VAL A 139 5.97 2.07 -3.83
N GLY A 140 6.58 1.23 -2.99
CA GLY A 140 7.13 -0.08 -3.39
C GLY A 140 6.15 -1.20 -3.05
N VAL A 141 5.99 -2.19 -3.92
CA VAL A 141 5.15 -3.37 -3.67
C VAL A 141 5.85 -4.63 -4.17
N ALA A 142 5.85 -5.68 -3.37
CA ALA A 142 6.39 -6.99 -3.74
C ALA A 142 5.51 -8.12 -3.21
N LEU A 143 5.46 -9.24 -3.92
CA LEU A 143 4.87 -10.48 -3.42
C LEU A 143 6.00 -11.39 -2.99
N LEU A 144 6.06 -11.73 -1.71
CA LEU A 144 7.01 -12.70 -1.19
C LEU A 144 6.36 -14.08 -1.25
N ASP A 145 7.08 -15.04 -1.84
CA ASP A 145 6.64 -16.43 -1.87
C ASP A 145 6.61 -16.97 -0.44
N SER A 146 5.43 -17.34 0.06
CA SER A 146 5.36 -18.06 1.32
C SER A 146 5.83 -19.49 1.04
N SER A 147 7.07 -19.82 1.41
CA SER A 147 7.49 -21.21 1.50
C SER A 147 6.46 -21.95 2.35
N THR A 148 5.83 -22.97 1.78
CA THR A 148 5.08 -23.97 2.51
C THR A 148 5.84 -24.33 3.77
N ARG A 149 5.18 -24.19 4.93
CA ARG A 149 5.60 -24.67 6.25
C ARG A 149 6.58 -25.83 6.10
N SER A 150 7.82 -25.63 6.55
CA SER A 150 8.87 -26.64 6.58
C SER A 150 8.28 -27.98 7.04
N LYS A 151 8.44 -29.03 6.21
CA LYS A 151 8.22 -30.41 6.65
C LYS A 151 9.08 -30.62 7.90
N PRO A 152 8.53 -31.05 9.05
CA PRO A 152 9.37 -31.58 10.11
C PRO A 152 10.07 -32.84 9.56
N MET A 153 11.35 -32.98 9.86
CA MET A 153 12.08 -34.24 9.68
C MET A 153 11.55 -35.32 10.63
#